data_AF-A0A1V4QE22-F1
#
_entry.id   AF-A0A1V4QE22-F1
#
_cell.length_a   1.000
_cell.length_b   1.000
_cell.length_c   1.000
_cell.angle_alpha   90.00
_cell.angle_beta   90.00
_cell.angle_gamma   90.00
#
_symmetry.space_group_name_H-M   'P 1'
#
loop_
_entity.id
_entity.type
_entity.pdbx_description
1 polymer ?
#
loop_
_entity_poly.entity_id
_entity_poly.type
_entity_poly.pdbx_seq_one_letter_code
_entity_poly.pdbx_strand_id
1 'polypeptide(L)'
;MGDEDNTLKQLEAQRSDIINKLAKIEEKKAAVSPEVYEKVKKEYEDKLVEVEKKLAENVELVKKELDNLKQIEEEVAKRQKEIKFKLEEAELRYSIGEYDENTFKEIRLQRRVLPVPNVVI
;
A
#
# COMPACT_ATOMS: atom_id res chain seq x y z
N MET A 1 -4.44 -4.96 -5.63
CA MET A 1 -3.83 -3.86 -6.39
C MET A 1 -4.64 -3.36 -7.60
N GLY A 2 -5.30 -4.21 -8.41
CA GLY A 2 -6.15 -3.73 -9.52
C GLY A 2 -7.51 -3.18 -9.09
N ASP A 3 -8.09 -3.74 -8.02
CA ASP A 3 -9.43 -3.38 -7.55
C ASP A 3 -9.44 -2.12 -6.65
N GLU A 4 -8.41 -1.89 -5.83
CA GLU A 4 -8.32 -0.66 -5.02
C GLU A 4 -8.11 0.59 -5.89
N ASP A 5 -7.28 0.50 -6.94
CA ASP A 5 -7.04 1.61 -7.87
C ASP A 5 -8.32 1.98 -8.65
N ASN A 6 -9.10 0.98 -9.06
CA ASN A 6 -10.40 1.21 -9.68
C ASN A 6 -11.40 1.85 -8.70
N THR A 7 -11.40 1.40 -7.44
CA THR A 7 -12.26 1.95 -6.38
C THR A 7 -11.92 3.43 -6.10
N LEU A 8 -10.63 3.77 -6.02
CA LEU A 8 -10.18 5.15 -5.80
C LEU A 8 -10.59 6.06 -6.95
N LYS A 9 -10.42 5.61 -8.20
CA LYS A 9 -10.87 6.33 -9.40
C LYS A 9 -12.38 6.56 -9.42
N GLN A 10 -13.16 5.59 -8.97
CA GLN A 10 -14.61 5.73 -8.86
C GLN A 10 -15.01 6.75 -7.80
N LEU A 11 -14.35 6.76 -6.63
CA LEU A 11 -14.61 7.74 -5.58
C LEU A 11 -14.25 9.17 -6.02
N GLU A 12 -13.12 9.35 -6.72
CA GLU A 12 -12.74 10.64 -7.31
C GLU A 12 -13.74 11.12 -8.37
N ALA A 13 -14.20 10.22 -9.25
CA ALA A 13 -15.22 10.55 -10.23
C ALA A 13 -16.55 10.96 -9.57
N GLN A 14 -16.97 10.24 -8.53
CA GLN A 14 -18.16 10.57 -7.74
C GLN A 14 -18.02 11.94 -7.06
N ARG A 15 -16.86 12.22 -6.44
CA ARG A 15 -16.56 13.51 -5.82
C ARG A 15 -16.68 14.65 -6.82
N SER A 16 -16.07 14.51 -7.99
CA SER A 16 -16.13 15.51 -9.06
C SER A 16 -17.56 15.76 -9.54
N ASP A 17 -18.35 14.71 -9.75
CA ASP A 17 -19.76 14.82 -10.16
C ASP A 17 -20.61 15.54 -9.10
N ILE A 18 -20.42 15.22 -7.81
CA ILE A 18 -21.12 15.88 -6.70
C ILE A 18 -20.79 17.37 -6.65
N ILE A 19 -19.51 17.74 -6.77
CA ILE A 19 -19.07 19.15 -6.79
C ILE A 19 -19.71 19.90 -7.96
N ASN A 20 -19.73 19.30 -9.16
CA ASN A 20 -20.35 19.89 -10.33
C ASN A 20 -21.86 20.08 -10.14
N LYS A 21 -22.54 19.13 -9.47
CA LYS A 21 -23.97 19.25 -9.15
C LYS A 21 -24.23 20.33 -8.10
N LEU A 22 -23.39 20.44 -7.06
CA LEU A 22 -23.48 21.51 -6.07
C LEU A 22 -23.32 22.90 -6.70
N ALA A 23 -22.39 23.07 -7.64
CA ALA A 23 -22.24 24.31 -8.40
C ALA A 23 -23.54 24.66 -9.16
N LYS A 24 -24.13 23.68 -9.86
CA LYS A 24 -25.40 23.88 -10.58
C LYS A 24 -26.59 24.16 -9.64
N ILE A 25 -26.59 23.59 -8.43
CA ILE A 25 -27.60 23.88 -7.40
C ILE A 25 -27.49 25.35 -6.97
N GLU A 26 -26.27 25.84 -6.78
CA GLU A 26 -26.02 27.24 -6.40
C GLU A 26 -26.46 28.22 -7.50
N GLU A 27 -26.16 27.94 -8.77
CA GLU A 27 -26.63 28.73 -9.91
C GLU A 27 -28.17 28.83 -9.99
N LYS A 28 -28.87 27.78 -9.55
CA LYS A 28 -30.33 27.68 -9.62
C LYS A 28 -31.05 28.19 -8.38
N LYS A 29 -30.33 28.70 -7.38
CA LYS A 29 -30.89 29.15 -6.09
C LYS A 29 -32.08 30.10 -6.24
N ALA A 30 -32.02 31.04 -7.17
CA ALA A 30 -33.09 32.02 -7.40
C ALA A 30 -34.30 31.48 -8.18
N ALA A 31 -34.19 30.30 -8.79
CA ALA A 31 -35.22 29.70 -9.64
C ALA A 31 -36.13 28.71 -8.90
N VAL A 32 -35.85 28.43 -7.62
CA VAL A 32 -36.58 27.48 -6.78
C VAL A 32 -36.91 28.10 -5.42
N SER A 33 -37.78 27.46 -4.64
CA SER A 33 -38.05 27.93 -3.28
C SER A 33 -36.81 27.73 -2.39
N PRO A 34 -36.60 28.59 -1.38
CA PRO A 34 -35.49 28.45 -0.44
C PRO A 34 -35.46 27.06 0.23
N GLU A 35 -36.61 26.52 0.63
CA GLU A 35 -36.67 25.22 1.31
C GLU A 35 -36.24 24.07 0.39
N VAL A 36 -36.61 24.13 -0.90
CA VAL A 36 -36.20 23.12 -1.88
C VAL A 36 -34.70 23.22 -2.15
N TYR A 37 -34.17 24.42 -2.33
CA TYR A 37 -32.74 24.65 -2.52
C TYR A 37 -31.93 24.12 -1.33
N GLU A 38 -32.28 24.51 -0.11
CA GLU A 38 -31.55 24.10 1.10
C GLU A 38 -31.58 22.59 1.30
N LYS A 39 -32.74 21.96 1.11
CA LYS A 39 -32.87 20.50 1.22
C LYS A 39 -31.95 19.78 0.23
N VAL A 40 -32.04 20.13 -1.05
CA VAL A 40 -31.26 19.44 -2.09
C VAL A 40 -29.77 19.72 -1.91
N LYS A 41 -29.38 20.96 -1.60
CA LYS A 41 -27.99 21.31 -1.32
C LYS A 41 -27.42 20.46 -0.20
N LYS A 42 -28.14 20.38 0.94
CA LYS A 42 -27.71 19.59 2.09
C LYS A 42 -27.54 18.11 1.76
N GLU A 43 -28.46 17.51 1.01
CA GLU A 43 -28.32 16.11 0.58
C GLU A 43 -27.04 15.85 -0.25
N TYR A 44 -26.63 16.80 -1.08
CA TYR A 44 -25.39 16.68 -1.85
C TYR A 44 -24.14 17.01 -1.02
N GLU A 45 -24.22 17.94 -0.07
CA GLU A 45 -23.15 18.21 0.90
C GLU A 45 -22.88 16.99 1.79
N ASP A 46 -23.94 16.35 2.31
CA ASP A 46 -23.82 15.13 3.11
C ASP A 46 -23.18 13.99 2.29
N LYS A 47 -23.60 13.81 1.03
CA LYS A 47 -22.97 12.84 0.12
C LYS A 47 -21.51 13.14 -0.15
N LEU A 48 -21.14 14.43 -0.28
CA LEU A 48 -19.75 14.82 -0.49
C LEU A 48 -18.89 14.42 0.71
N VAL A 49 -19.37 14.69 1.93
CA VAL A 49 -18.67 14.31 3.17
C VAL A 49 -18.46 12.80 3.24
N GLU A 50 -19.46 11.99 2.88
CA GLU A 50 -19.32 10.54 2.86
C GLU A 50 -18.24 10.05 1.87
N VAL A 51 -18.20 10.63 0.66
CA VAL A 51 -17.19 10.27 -0.35
C VAL A 51 -15.79 10.70 0.10
N GLU A 52 -15.65 11.90 0.66
CA GLU A 52 -14.36 12.41 1.16
C GLU A 52 -13.83 11.57 2.34
N LYS A 53 -14.73 11.10 3.22
CA LYS A 53 -14.35 10.16 4.28
C LYS A 53 -13.80 8.85 3.73
N LYS A 54 -14.46 8.25 2.72
CA LYS A 54 -14.00 7.01 2.07
C LYS A 54 -12.65 7.20 1.37
N LEU A 55 -12.44 8.34 0.72
CA LEU A 55 -11.15 8.68 0.11
C LEU A 55 -10.04 8.77 1.17
N ALA A 56 -10.30 9.44 2.29
CA ALA A 56 -9.34 9.54 3.39
C ALA A 56 -8.97 8.17 3.98
N GLU A 57 -9.96 7.31 4.23
CA GLU A 57 -9.73 5.95 4.72
C GLU A 57 -8.85 5.12 3.75
N ASN A 58 -9.09 5.22 2.43
CA ASN A 58 -8.28 4.55 1.43
C ASN A 58 -6.83 5.08 1.41
N VAL A 59 -6.62 6.39 1.57
CA VAL A 59 -5.27 6.99 1.65
C VAL A 59 -4.51 6.46 2.86
N GLU A 60 -5.17 6.31 4.01
CA GLU A 60 -4.54 5.75 5.22
C GLU A 60 -4.17 4.27 5.03
N LEU A 61 -5.02 3.48 4.39
CA LEU A 61 -4.75 2.08 4.07
C LEU A 61 -3.53 1.95 3.14
N VAL A 62 -3.49 2.72 2.05
CA VAL A 62 -2.36 2.71 1.10
C VAL A 62 -1.05 3.13 1.78
N LYS A 63 -1.08 4.14 2.65
CA LYS A 63 0.11 4.54 3.43
C LYS A 63 0.60 3.41 4.32
N LYS A 64 -0.31 2.74 5.02
CA LYS A 64 0.02 1.61 5.90
C LYS A 64 0.63 0.44 5.13
N GLU A 65 0.09 0.10 3.97
CA GLU A 65 0.66 -0.93 3.10
C GLU A 65 2.06 -0.55 2.60
N LEU A 66 2.25 0.72 2.21
CA LEU A 66 3.56 1.21 1.78
C LEU A 66 4.60 1.11 2.90
N ASP A 67 4.23 1.46 4.13
CA ASP A 67 5.13 1.36 5.28
C ASP A 67 5.45 -0.10 5.63
N ASN A 68 4.46 -1.01 5.52
CA ASN A 68 4.70 -2.45 5.65
C ASN A 68 5.67 -2.97 4.58
N LEU A 69 5.51 -2.56 3.31
CA LEU A 69 6.39 -2.96 2.23
C LEU A 69 7.83 -2.47 2.44
N LYS A 70 8.02 -1.24 2.93
CA LYS A 70 9.34 -0.72 3.30
C LYS A 70 9.98 -1.54 4.42
N GLN A 71 9.21 -1.92 5.44
CA GLN A 71 9.73 -2.78 6.52
C GLN A 71 10.16 -4.14 5.97
N ILE A 72 9.36 -4.74 5.09
CA ILE A 72 9.71 -6.01 4.42
C ILE A 72 10.99 -5.85 3.58
N GLU A 73 11.12 -4.75 2.84
CA GLU A 73 12.33 -4.45 2.06
C GLU A 73 13.58 -4.36 2.96
N GLU A 74 13.48 -3.64 4.08
CA GLU A 74 14.58 -3.54 5.06
C GLU A 74 14.94 -4.89 5.68
N GLU A 75 13.95 -5.72 6.03
CA GLU A 75 14.19 -7.06 6.56
C GLU A 75 14.88 -7.96 5.54
N VAL A 76 14.42 -7.93 4.28
CA VAL A 76 15.03 -8.69 3.18
C VAL A 76 16.48 -8.24 2.97
N ALA A 77 16.75 -6.93 2.97
CA ALA A 77 18.09 -6.38 2.83
C ALA A 77 19.02 -6.82 3.98
N LYS A 78 18.53 -6.80 5.23
CA LYS A 78 19.28 -7.30 6.40
C LYS A 78 19.61 -8.78 6.26
N ARG A 79 18.62 -9.62 5.91
CA ARG A 79 18.84 -11.05 5.69
C ARG A 79 19.83 -11.32 4.55
N GLN A 80 19.75 -10.58 3.45
CA GLN A 80 20.72 -10.70 2.35
C GLN A 80 22.15 -10.40 2.82
N LYS A 81 22.33 -9.36 3.64
CA LYS A 81 23.64 -9.01 4.22
C LYS A 81 24.15 -10.10 5.17
N GLU A 82 23.31 -10.62 6.05
CA GLU A 82 23.68 -11.72 6.96
C GLU A 82 24.07 -12.98 6.20
N ILE A 83 23.33 -13.34 5.15
CA ILE A 83 23.65 -14.49 4.31
C ILE A 83 24.99 -14.27 3.59
N LYS A 84 25.26 -13.06 3.10
CA LYS A 84 26.53 -12.71 2.48
C LYS A 84 27.69 -12.86 3.46
N PHE A 85 27.54 -12.35 4.68
CA PHE A 85 28.57 -12.47 5.72
C PHE A 85 28.83 -13.92 6.12
N LYS A 86 27.77 -14.73 6.33
CA LYS A 86 27.93 -16.16 6.62
C LYS A 86 28.67 -16.91 5.51
N LEU A 87 28.46 -16.51 4.26
CA LEU A 87 29.18 -17.09 3.12
C LEU A 87 30.65 -16.70 3.14
N GLU A 88 30.94 -15.40 3.26
CA GLU A 88 32.31 -14.89 3.31
C GLU A 88 33.09 -15.52 4.48
N GLU A 89 32.45 -15.69 5.64
CA GLU A 89 33.03 -16.39 6.78
C GLU A 89 33.28 -17.87 6.49
N ALA A 90 32.32 -18.59 5.90
CA ALA A 90 32.50 -19.99 5.55
C ALA A 90 33.60 -20.22 4.50
N GLU A 91 33.69 -19.32 3.50
CA GLU A 91 34.75 -19.32 2.49
C GLU A 91 36.12 -19.06 3.13
N LEU A 92 36.21 -18.11 4.05
CA LEU A 92 37.44 -17.84 4.79
C LEU A 92 37.88 -19.05 5.62
N ARG A 93 36.97 -19.63 6.42
CA ARG A 93 37.25 -20.80 7.27
C ARG A 93 37.65 -22.04 6.45
N TYR A 94 37.01 -22.25 5.31
CA TYR A 94 37.44 -23.27 4.35
C TYR A 94 38.86 -23.00 3.82
N SER A 95 39.16 -21.74 3.44
CA SER A 95 40.46 -21.38 2.87
C SER A 95 41.65 -21.56 3.83
N ILE A 96 41.41 -21.43 5.14
CA ILE A 96 42.42 -21.66 6.17
C ILE A 96 42.47 -23.12 6.66
N GLY A 97 41.68 -24.01 6.04
CA GLY A 97 41.66 -25.44 6.33
C GLY A 97 40.88 -25.84 7.58
N GLU A 98 40.07 -24.93 8.16
CA GLU A 98 39.20 -25.27 9.30
C GLU A 98 37.98 -26.10 8.88
N TYR A 99 37.51 -25.94 7.64
CA TYR A 99 36.42 -26.75 7.07
C TYR A 99 36.94 -27.68 5.98
N ASP A 100 36.47 -28.92 6.00
CA ASP A 100 36.62 -29.82 4.87
C ASP A 100 35.60 -29.50 3.76
N GLU A 101 35.82 -30.09 2.59
CA GLU A 101 35.02 -29.81 1.40
C GLU A 101 33.55 -30.25 1.53
N ASN A 102 33.25 -31.28 2.32
CA ASN A 102 31.87 -31.72 2.54
C ASN A 102 31.14 -30.74 3.46
N THR A 103 31.78 -30.32 4.55
CA THR A 103 31.26 -29.31 5.48
C THR A 103 30.98 -27.99 4.75
N PHE A 104 31.88 -27.55 3.87
CA PHE A 104 31.68 -26.35 3.06
C PHE A 104 30.53 -26.48 2.05
N LYS A 105 30.36 -27.65 1.41
CA LYS A 105 29.27 -27.92 0.46
C LYS A 105 27.89 -27.91 1.12
N GLU A 106 27.77 -28.44 2.33
CA GLU A 106 26.50 -28.43 3.07
C GLU A 106 26.04 -27.01 3.42
N ILE A 107 26.96 -26.15 3.87
CA ILE A 107 26.68 -24.74 4.17
C ILE A 107 26.19 -24.00 2.91
N ARG A 108 26.77 -24.28 1.74
CA ARG A 108 26.29 -23.69 0.46
C ARG A 108 24.92 -24.21 0.02
N LEU A 109 24.57 -25.46 0.34
CA LEU A 109 23.29 -26.07 -0.03
C LEU A 109 22.12 -25.54 0.79
N GLN A 110 22.29 -25.36 2.10
CA GLN A 110 21.24 -24.81 2.99
C GLN A 110 20.78 -23.39 2.58
N ARG A 111 21.63 -22.62 1.89
CA ARG A 111 21.31 -21.29 1.35
C ARG A 111 20.26 -21.30 0.24
N ARG A 112 20.18 -22.36 -0.56
CA ARG A 112 19.32 -22.40 -1.76
C ARG A 112 17.83 -22.56 -1.42
N VAL A 113 17.51 -22.83 -0.16
CA VAL A 113 16.17 -23.14 0.35
C VAL A 113 15.84 -22.21 1.53
N LEU A 114 15.67 -20.91 1.27
CA LEU A 114 15.09 -20.00 2.28
C LEU A 114 13.66 -19.61 1.86
N PRO A 115 12.68 -19.73 2.77
CA PRO A 115 11.30 -19.41 2.46
C PRO A 115 11.16 -17.90 2.21
N VAL A 116 10.56 -17.57 1.07
CA VAL A 116 10.00 -16.23 0.83
C VAL A 116 8.99 -15.95 1.95
N PRO A 117 9.01 -14.77 2.59
CA PRO A 117 8.00 -14.42 3.58
C PRO A 117 6.61 -14.58 2.96
N ASN A 118 5.72 -15.27 3.67
CA ASN A 118 4.34 -15.47 3.24
C ASN A 118 3.65 -14.10 3.32
N VAL A 119 3.57 -13.40 2.18
CA VAL A 119 2.83 -12.15 2.07
C VAL A 119 1.36 -12.54 2.04
N VAL A 120 0.69 -12.40 3.19
CA VAL A 120 -0.78 -12.42 3.21
C VAL A 120 -1.21 -11.05 2.68
N ILE A 121 -1.59 -11.05 1.41
CA ILE A 121 -2.26 -9.93 0.72
C ILE A 121 -3.74 -9.98 1.10
#